data_AF-A0A2L0EWY0-F1
#
_entry.id   AF-A0A2L0EWY0-F1
#
_cell.length_a   1.000
_cell.length_b   1.000
_cell.length_c   1.000
_cell.angle_alpha   90.00
_cell.angle_beta   90.00
_cell.angle_gamma   90.00
#
_symmetry.space_group_name_H-M   'P 1'
#
loop_
_entity.id
_entity.type
_entity.pdbx_description
1 polymer ?
#
loop_
_entity_poly.entity_id
_entity_poly.type
_entity_poly.pdbx_seq_one_letter_code
_entity_poly.pdbx_strand_id
1 'polypeptide(L)'
;MTARCDGAEVFLRSNYYPACTAELTPEGAQALRAFVHLVSAFAHAGDEGRESVLAALRATALCLPRRQRWLAREAIASVLSFGDRHLLWSRVAQDGAGPEDCEDCGALLENDGSTPWCPVCAPGGQTEGAL
;
A
#
# COMPACT_ATOMS: atom_id res chain seq x y z
N MET A 1 -16.90 16.10 -12.71
CA MET A 1 -16.17 14.88 -13.14
C MET A 1 -16.25 13.87 -12.01
N THR A 2 -16.96 12.77 -12.21
CA THR A 2 -17.07 11.67 -11.24
C THR A 2 -15.85 10.76 -11.37
N ALA A 3 -14.91 10.85 -10.43
CA ALA A 3 -13.77 9.95 -10.37
C ALA A 3 -14.29 8.51 -10.19
N ARG A 4 -14.09 7.66 -11.19
CA ARG A 4 -14.52 6.26 -11.17
C ARG A 4 -13.59 5.46 -10.26
N CYS A 5 -14.17 4.88 -9.22
CA CYS A 5 -13.50 4.07 -8.21
C CYS A 5 -13.01 2.70 -8.75
N ASP A 6 -13.40 2.34 -9.97
CA ASP A 6 -12.86 1.18 -10.71
C ASP A 6 -11.40 1.39 -11.16
N GLY A 7 -10.89 2.63 -11.11
CA GLY A 7 -9.55 2.98 -11.60
C GLY A 7 -8.41 2.38 -10.78
N ALA A 8 -8.57 2.21 -9.47
CA ALA A 8 -7.48 1.73 -8.61
C ALA A 8 -7.12 0.26 -8.87
N GLU A 9 -8.12 -0.60 -9.09
CA GLU A 9 -7.88 -2.01 -9.39
C GLU A 9 -7.22 -2.17 -10.77
N VAL A 10 -7.70 -1.43 -11.78
CA VAL A 10 -7.10 -1.39 -13.11
C VAL A 10 -5.67 -0.84 -13.04
N PHE A 11 -5.46 0.26 -12.32
CA PHE A 11 -4.13 0.86 -12.12
C PHE A 11 -3.16 -0.13 -11.47
N LEU A 12 -3.57 -0.80 -10.40
CA LEU A 12 -2.73 -1.78 -9.71
C LEU A 12 -2.37 -2.96 -10.62
N ARG A 13 -3.34 -3.46 -11.39
CA ARG A 13 -3.08 -4.54 -12.37
C ARG A 13 -2.16 -4.09 -13.50
N SER A 14 -2.31 -2.88 -14.01
CA SER A 14 -1.50 -2.38 -15.13
C SER A 14 -0.06 -2.05 -14.74
N ASN A 15 0.20 -1.71 -13.48
CA ASN A 15 1.53 -1.25 -13.05
C ASN A 15 2.29 -2.26 -12.18
N TYR A 16 1.62 -3.24 -11.57
CA TYR A 16 2.25 -4.12 -10.57
C TYR A 16 2.00 -5.63 -10.79
N TYR A 17 1.37 -6.04 -11.90
CA TYR A 17 1.30 -7.46 -12.29
C TYR A 17 2.53 -7.80 -13.14
N PRO A 18 3.47 -8.63 -12.64
CA PRO A 18 3.22 -9.93 -12.00
C PRO A 18 3.66 -10.06 -10.53
N ALA A 19 4.09 -8.98 -9.89
CA ALA A 19 4.59 -8.95 -8.51
C ALA A 19 3.49 -9.14 -7.44
N CYS A 20 2.21 -8.99 -7.83
CA CYS A 20 1.06 -9.11 -6.96
C CYS A 20 0.46 -10.54 -6.97
N THR A 21 1.09 -11.48 -6.28
CA THR A 21 0.57 -12.86 -6.12
C THR A 21 -0.30 -13.05 -4.87
N ALA A 22 -0.39 -12.05 -4.00
CA ALA A 22 -1.24 -12.13 -2.81
C ALA A 22 -2.73 -12.06 -3.22
N GLU A 23 -3.42 -13.20 -3.12
CA GLU A 23 -4.87 -13.26 -3.30
C GLU A 23 -5.54 -12.24 -2.36
N LEU A 24 -6.32 -11.35 -2.96
CA LEU A 24 -7.03 -10.30 -2.25
C LEU A 24 -8.31 -10.92 -1.69
N THR A 25 -8.43 -11.03 -0.37
CA THR A 25 -9.67 -11.54 0.23
C THR A 25 -10.80 -10.55 -0.03
N PRO A 26 -12.08 -10.98 -0.01
CA PRO A 26 -13.21 -10.06 -0.18
C PRO A 26 -13.16 -8.87 0.79
N GLU A 27 -12.75 -9.10 2.03
CA GLU A 27 -12.58 -8.06 3.06
C GLU A 27 -11.43 -7.12 2.71
N GLY A 28 -10.31 -7.65 2.21
CA GLY A 28 -9.18 -6.85 1.72
C GLY A 28 -9.56 -5.99 0.52
N ALA A 29 -10.40 -6.51 -0.38
CA ALA A 29 -10.92 -5.77 -1.54
C ALA A 29 -11.78 -4.60 -1.10
N GLN A 30 -12.67 -4.85 -0.13
CA GLN A 30 -13.53 -3.80 0.40
C GLN A 30 -12.74 -2.74 1.16
N ALA A 31 -11.77 -3.14 1.98
CA ALA A 31 -10.88 -2.21 2.68
C ALA A 31 -10.06 -1.37 1.70
N LEU A 32 -9.51 -1.98 0.64
CA LEU A 32 -8.75 -1.26 -0.38
C LEU A 32 -9.62 -0.26 -1.15
N ARG A 33 -10.87 -0.62 -1.48
CA ARG A 33 -11.84 0.30 -2.10
C ARG A 33 -12.15 1.47 -1.18
N ALA A 34 -12.48 1.20 0.08
CA ALA A 34 -12.72 2.24 1.09
C ALA A 34 -11.51 3.16 1.25
N PHE A 35 -10.29 2.60 1.24
CA PHE A 35 -9.05 3.35 1.32
C PHE A 35 -8.92 4.34 0.16
N VAL A 36 -9.15 3.91 -1.09
CA VAL A 36 -9.09 4.78 -2.28
C VAL A 36 -10.11 5.91 -2.22
N HIS A 37 -11.32 5.64 -1.73
CA HIS A 37 -12.32 6.68 -1.50
C HIS A 37 -11.86 7.71 -0.47
N LEU A 38 -11.21 7.27 0.61
CA LEU A 38 -10.67 8.15 1.62
C LEU A 38 -9.47 8.97 1.10
N VAL A 39 -8.64 8.43 0.22
CA VAL A 39 -7.58 9.21 -0.46
C VAL A 39 -8.21 10.33 -1.30
N SER A 40 -9.31 10.03 -2.00
CA SER A 40 -10.05 11.04 -2.76
C SER A 40 -10.65 12.12 -1.85
N ALA A 41 -11.22 11.72 -0.72
CA ALA A 41 -11.72 12.65 0.29
C ALA A 41 -10.59 13.52 0.88
N PHE A 42 -9.42 12.93 1.13
CA PHE A 42 -8.25 13.63 1.66
C PHE A 42 -7.78 14.73 0.69
N ALA A 43 -7.77 14.42 -0.61
CA ALA A 43 -7.37 15.35 -1.67
C ALA A 43 -8.26 16.60 -1.74
N HIS A 44 -9.53 16.48 -1.33
CA HIS A 44 -10.53 17.55 -1.41
C HIS A 44 -10.87 18.16 -0.04
N ALA A 45 -10.34 17.59 1.05
CA ALA A 45 -10.59 18.09 2.39
C ALA A 45 -9.82 19.41 2.63
N GLY A 46 -10.54 20.38 3.20
CA GLY A 46 -9.90 21.52 3.88
C GLY A 46 -9.16 21.06 5.14
N ASP A 47 -8.38 21.96 5.74
CA ASP A 47 -7.46 21.60 6.83
C ASP A 47 -8.17 20.96 8.03
N GLU A 48 -9.37 21.43 8.39
CA GLU A 48 -10.18 20.87 9.47
C GLU A 48 -10.63 19.42 9.23
N GLY A 49 -10.95 19.08 7.97
CA GLY A 49 -11.40 17.73 7.60
C GLY A 49 -10.25 16.76 7.35
N ARG A 50 -9.05 17.27 7.07
CA ARG A 50 -7.91 16.47 6.63
C ARG A 50 -7.42 15.50 7.70
N GLU A 51 -7.40 15.91 8.97
CA GLU A 51 -6.99 15.03 10.07
C GLU A 51 -8.02 13.91 10.33
N SER A 52 -9.32 14.19 10.22
CA SER A 52 -10.35 13.15 10.34
C SER A 52 -10.25 12.12 9.22
N VAL A 53 -10.02 12.56 7.98
CA VAL A 53 -9.80 11.64 6.86
C VAL A 53 -8.52 10.85 7.03
N LEU A 54 -7.44 11.46 7.55
CA LEU A 54 -6.19 10.75 7.83
C LEU A 54 -6.39 9.66 8.89
N ALA A 55 -7.14 9.93 9.95
CA ALA A 55 -7.50 8.92 10.95
C ALA A 55 -8.28 7.75 10.32
N ALA A 56 -9.21 8.05 9.41
CA ALA A 56 -9.95 7.01 8.67
C ALA A 56 -9.05 6.21 7.72
N LEU A 57 -8.08 6.86 7.05
CA LEU A 57 -7.09 6.18 6.21
C LEU A 57 -6.24 5.20 7.02
N ARG A 58 -5.78 5.61 8.21
CA ARG A 58 -5.03 4.76 9.15
C ARG A 58 -5.84 3.55 9.57
N ALA A 59 -7.07 3.76 10.03
CA ALA A 59 -7.97 2.67 10.44
C ALA A 59 -8.21 1.67 9.29
N THR A 60 -8.45 2.18 8.08
CA THR A 60 -8.72 1.33 6.91
C THR A 60 -7.47 0.57 6.46
N ALA A 61 -6.29 1.17 6.54
CA ALA A 61 -5.02 0.48 6.26
C ALA A 61 -4.74 -0.65 7.26
N LEU A 62 -5.17 -0.51 8.53
CA LEU A 62 -5.05 -1.57 9.54
C LEU A 62 -6.00 -2.74 9.28
N CYS A 63 -7.14 -2.52 8.61
CA CYS A 63 -8.04 -3.58 8.16
C CYS A 63 -7.46 -4.44 7.03
N LEU A 64 -6.42 -3.96 6.33
CA LEU A 64 -5.72 -4.77 5.34
C LEU A 64 -4.77 -5.77 6.02
N PRO A 65 -4.75 -7.04 5.55
CA PRO A 65 -3.70 -7.98 5.91
C PRO A 65 -2.33 -7.32 5.72
N ARG A 66 -1.39 -7.58 6.63
CA ARG A 66 -0.08 -6.92 6.63
C ARG A 66 0.62 -7.00 5.26
N ARG A 67 0.58 -8.18 4.63
CA ARG A 67 1.11 -8.45 3.27
C ARG A 67 0.40 -7.72 2.11
N GLN A 68 -0.73 -7.04 2.37
CA GLN A 68 -1.53 -6.31 1.38
C GLN A 68 -1.52 -4.79 1.62
N ARG A 69 -0.90 -4.30 2.70
CA ARG A 69 -0.84 -2.85 3.00
C ARG A 69 -0.09 -2.05 1.93
N TRP A 70 0.89 -2.68 1.28
CA TRP A 70 1.59 -2.08 0.15
C TRP A 70 0.65 -1.75 -1.03
N LEU A 71 -0.43 -2.52 -1.23
CA LEU A 71 -1.42 -2.21 -2.26
C LEU A 71 -2.15 -0.91 -1.95
N ALA A 72 -2.42 -0.62 -0.68
CA ALA A 72 -2.98 0.67 -0.29
C ALA A 72 -2.01 1.82 -0.55
N ARG A 73 -0.70 1.63 -0.26
CA ARG A 73 0.34 2.60 -0.62
C ARG A 73 0.32 2.90 -2.12
N GLU A 74 0.34 1.86 -2.95
CA GLU A 74 0.36 2.03 -4.41
C GLU A 74 -0.95 2.60 -4.95
N ALA A 75 -2.08 2.24 -4.34
CA ALA A 75 -3.38 2.77 -4.74
C ALA A 75 -3.51 4.29 -4.50
N ILE A 76 -2.70 4.91 -3.63
CA ILE A 76 -2.65 6.37 -3.51
C ILE A 76 -2.30 7.02 -4.86
N ALA A 77 -1.37 6.43 -5.61
CA ALA A 77 -0.95 6.94 -6.92
C ALA A 77 -2.04 6.84 -8.01
N SER A 78 -3.13 6.10 -7.75
CA SER A 78 -4.30 6.09 -8.63
C SER A 78 -5.19 7.34 -8.46
N VAL A 79 -4.98 8.12 -7.39
CA VAL A 79 -5.80 9.30 -7.04
C VAL A 79 -4.96 10.57 -6.96
N LEU A 80 -3.78 10.49 -6.32
CA LEU A 80 -2.83 11.58 -6.15
C LEU A 80 -1.60 11.38 -7.03
N SER A 81 -0.78 12.42 -7.18
CA SER A 81 0.49 12.29 -7.90
C SER A 81 1.44 11.31 -7.19
N PHE A 82 2.39 10.73 -7.92
CA PHE A 82 3.39 9.81 -7.35
C PHE A 82 4.23 10.43 -6.23
N GLY A 83 4.48 11.75 -6.25
CA GLY A 83 5.20 12.44 -5.17
C GLY A 83 4.38 12.52 -3.88
N ASP A 84 3.07 12.70 -4.00
CA ASP A 84 2.15 12.78 -2.87
C ASP A 84 1.88 11.40 -2.23
N ARG A 85 2.13 10.31 -2.97
CA ARG A 85 2.05 8.93 -2.45
C ARG A 85 2.91 8.73 -1.21
N HIS A 86 4.20 9.06 -1.29
CA HIS A 86 5.13 8.83 -0.19
C HIS A 86 4.78 9.69 1.03
N LEU A 87 4.45 10.97 0.78
CA LEU A 87 4.06 11.90 1.83
C LEU A 87 2.79 11.43 2.55
N LEU A 88 1.73 11.08 1.82
CA LEU A 88 0.50 10.58 2.44
C LEU A 88 0.73 9.23 3.14
N TRP A 89 1.44 8.30 2.50
CA TRP A 89 1.70 6.99 3.11
C TRP A 89 2.50 7.10 4.41
N SER A 90 3.52 7.95 4.47
CA SER A 90 4.29 8.17 5.71
C SER A 90 3.40 8.65 6.86
N ARG A 91 2.34 9.41 6.58
CA ARG A 91 1.38 9.86 7.60
C ARG A 91 0.38 8.77 7.99
N VAL A 92 0.04 7.86 7.08
CA VAL A 92 -0.81 6.69 7.34
C VAL A 92 -0.05 5.60 8.10
N ALA A 93 1.25 5.42 7.81
CA ALA A 93 2.10 4.38 8.35
C ALA A 93 2.50 4.56 9.82
N GLN A 94 2.33 5.76 10.39
CA GLN A 94 2.79 6.14 11.73
C GLN A 94 2.29 5.24 12.88
N ASP A 95 1.11 4.62 12.74
CA ASP A 95 0.49 3.81 13.81
C ASP A 95 0.75 2.30 13.63
N GLY A 96 1.95 1.93 13.18
CA GLY A 96 2.32 0.52 12.92
C GLY A 96 1.87 0.00 11.55
N ALA A 97 1.63 0.92 10.61
CA ALA A 97 1.36 0.63 9.22
C ALA A 97 2.59 0.82 8.28
N GLY A 98 3.80 1.06 8.80
CA GLY A 98 5.07 0.92 8.06
C GLY A 98 6.34 1.15 8.92
N PRO A 99 7.57 1.08 8.35
CA PRO A 99 8.06 0.09 7.40
C PRO A 99 8.79 -1.06 8.12
N GLU A 100 8.30 -2.29 7.91
CA GLU A 100 9.19 -3.43 7.64
C GLU A 100 9.14 -3.71 6.14
N ASP A 101 8.85 -2.70 5.33
CA ASP A 101 8.45 -2.83 3.93
C ASP A 101 9.60 -2.38 3.02
N CYS A 102 9.85 -3.14 1.96
CA CYS A 102 10.82 -2.79 0.94
C CYS A 102 10.43 -1.52 0.19
N GLU A 103 11.40 -0.66 -0.08
CA GLU A 103 11.16 0.61 -0.77
C GLU A 103 10.64 0.40 -2.20
N ASP A 104 11.12 -0.64 -2.89
CA ASP A 104 10.77 -0.94 -4.29
C ASP A 104 9.38 -1.56 -4.46
N CYS A 105 9.10 -2.67 -3.76
CA CYS A 105 7.85 -3.43 -3.87
C CYS A 105 6.81 -3.06 -2.80
N GLY A 106 7.22 -2.43 -1.70
CA GLY A 106 6.39 -2.24 -0.50
C GLY A 106 6.07 -3.52 0.28
N ALA A 107 6.53 -4.69 -0.19
CA ALA A 107 6.32 -5.94 0.54
C ALA A 107 7.16 -5.97 1.81
N LEU A 108 6.68 -6.70 2.82
CA LEU A 108 7.45 -6.93 4.03
C LEU A 108 8.80 -7.56 3.68
N LEU A 109 9.87 -6.97 4.18
CA LEU A 109 11.20 -7.52 4.18
C LEU A 109 11.21 -8.70 5.15
N GLU A 110 11.55 -9.87 4.64
CA GLU A 110 11.84 -11.03 5.47
C GLU A 110 13.28 -10.90 5.98
N ASN A 111 13.53 -11.30 7.23
CA ASN A 111 14.85 -11.23 7.85
C ASN A 111 15.23 -12.63 8.35
N ASP A 112 16.21 -13.25 7.71
CA ASP A 112 16.74 -14.57 8.04
C ASP A 112 17.91 -14.51 9.05
N GLY A 113 18.22 -13.32 9.57
CA GLY A 113 19.33 -13.07 10.49
C GLY A 113 20.56 -12.47 9.82
N SER A 114 20.60 -12.33 8.49
CA SER A 114 21.75 -11.78 7.76
C SER A 114 21.46 -10.41 7.16
N THR A 115 20.36 -10.28 6.39
CA THR A 115 19.94 -9.02 5.76
C THR A 115 18.45 -9.06 5.43
N PRO A 116 17.68 -7.99 5.71
CA PRO A 116 16.28 -7.90 5.29
C PRO A 116 16.17 -7.99 3.75
N TRP A 117 15.36 -8.89 3.21
CA TRP A 117 15.16 -9.07 1.76
C TRP A 117 13.67 -9.05 1.37
N CYS A 118 13.32 -8.47 0.21
CA CYS A 118 11.93 -8.44 -0.27
C CYS A 118 11.63 -9.74 -1.04
N PRO A 119 10.67 -10.57 -0.61
CA PRO A 119 10.26 -11.77 -1.34
C PRO A 119 9.58 -11.47 -2.69
N VAL A 120 9.19 -10.21 -2.92
CA VAL A 120 8.57 -9.75 -4.16
C VAL A 120 9.60 -9.21 -5.16
N CYS A 121 10.63 -8.47 -4.73
CA CYS A 121 11.71 -7.97 -5.60
C CYS A 121 12.82 -9.00 -5.82
N ALA A 122 13.03 -9.89 -4.86
CA ALA A 122 14.08 -10.89 -4.88
C ALA A 122 13.52 -12.25 -4.42
N PRO A 123 12.65 -12.92 -5.22
CA PRO A 123 11.94 -14.15 -4.83
C PRO A 123 12.82 -15.40 -4.57
N GLY A 124 14.14 -15.24 -4.44
CA GLY A 124 15.11 -16.30 -4.21
C GLY A 124 16.22 -15.91 -3.23
N GLY A 125 15.86 -15.31 -2.09
CA GLY A 125 16.80 -15.00 -0.99
C GLY A 125 17.83 -16.13 -0.82
N GLN A 126 19.09 -15.79 -1.04
CA GLN A 126 20.16 -16.68 -1.51
C GLN A 126 20.37 -17.95 -0.65
N THR A 127 20.22 -19.12 -1.26
CA THR A 127 21.05 -20.30 -0.96
C THR A 127 22.22 -20.37 -1.95
N GLU A 128 22.99 -19.29 -2.10
CA GLU A 128 24.27 -19.32 -2.81
C GLU A 128 25.39 -19.13 -1.78
N GLY A 129 25.81 -20.24 -1.14
CA GLY A 129 26.91 -20.18 -0.18
C GLY A 129 27.07 -21.40 0.73
N ALA A 130 27.04 -22.62 0.19
CA ALA A 130 27.58 -23.79 0.88
C ALA A 130 28.12 -24.81 -0.15
N LEU A 131 29.25 -24.46 -0.77
CA LEU A 131 30.22 -25.42 -1.30
C LEU A 131 31.57 -25.14 -0.65
#